data_AF-A0A922YWJ9-F1
#
_entry.id   AF-A0A922YWJ9-F1
#
_cell.length_a   1.000
_cell.length_b   1.000
_cell.length_c   1.000
_cell.angle_alpha   90.00
_cell.angle_beta   90.00
_cell.angle_gamma   90.00
#
_symmetry.space_group_name_H-M   'P 1'
#
loop_
_entity.id
_entity.type
_entity.pdbx_description
1 polymer ?
#
loop_
_entity_poly.entity_id
_entity_poly.type
_entity_poly.pdbx_seq_one_letter_code
_entity_poly.pdbx_strand_id
1 'polypeptide(L)' 'DKEETVKKRLEVYSAQTRPLVDYYSGWAKVDAAAAPKYRAISGMGSVEEITARVFEALGD' A
#
# COMPACT_ATOMS: atom_id res chain seq x y z
N ASP A 1 -21.53 9.71 17.04
CA ASP A 1 -21.27 10.50 15.81
C ASP A 1 -19.88 10.48 15.19
N LYS A 2 -18.78 10.38 15.94
CA LYS A 2 -17.43 10.43 15.32
C LYS A 2 -16.99 9.11 14.68
N GLU A 3 -17.44 7.97 15.20
CA GLU A 3 -17.07 6.63 14.71
C GLU A 3 -17.62 6.33 13.31
N GLU A 4 -18.89 6.65 13.06
CA GLU A 4 -19.54 6.41 11.76
C GLU A 4 -18.82 7.16 10.63
N THR A 5 -18.37 8.38 10.91
CA THR A 5 -17.59 9.19 9.95
C THR A 5 -16.21 8.58 9.68
N VAL A 6 -15.56 7.98 10.68
CA VAL A 6 -14.28 7.27 10.51
C VAL A 6 -14.48 6.00 9.68
N LYS A 7 -15.51 5.21 10.00
CA LYS A 7 -15.88 4.01 9.23
C LYS A 7 -16.16 4.34 7.77
N LYS A 8 -16.94 5.40 7.50
CA LYS A 8 -17.26 5.80 6.13
C LYS A 8 -16.02 6.25 5.35
N ARG A 9 -15.09 6.94 6.01
CA ARG A 9 -13.80 7.32 5.40
C ARG A 9 -12.94 6.10 5.07
N LEU A 10 -12.85 5.13 5.98
CA LEU A 10 -12.12 3.88 5.73
C LEU A 10 -12.76 3.07 4.59
N GLU A 11 -14.08 3.00 4.53
CA GLU A 11 -14.82 2.32 3.45
C GLU A 11 -14.53 2.98 2.08
N VAL A 12 -14.66 4.30 1.99
CA VAL A 12 -14.39 5.06 0.76
C VAL A 12 -12.93 4.95 0.35
N TYR A 13 -12.00 5.13 1.29
CA TYR A 13 -10.57 4.99 1.04
C TYR A 13 -10.27 3.60 0.49
N SER A 14 -10.79 2.55 1.13
CA SER A 14 -10.58 1.17 0.70
C SER A 14 -11.20 0.88 -0.66
N ALA A 15 -12.39 1.42 -0.97
CA ALA A 15 -13.05 1.21 -2.25
C ALA A 15 -12.31 1.91 -3.41
N GLN A 16 -11.72 3.09 -3.16
CA GLN A 16 -10.99 3.85 -4.19
C GLN A 16 -9.53 3.41 -4.36
N THR A 17 -8.89 2.91 -3.30
CA THR A 17 -7.46 2.52 -3.35
C THR A 17 -7.23 1.07 -3.75
N ARG A 18 -8.14 0.13 -3.40
CA ARG A 18 -8.00 -1.28 -3.78
C ARG A 18 -7.81 -1.50 -5.29
N PRO A 19 -8.59 -0.86 -6.19
CA PRO A 19 -8.42 -1.06 -7.63
C PRO A 19 -7.03 -0.65 -8.14
N LEU A 20 -6.45 0.43 -7.60
CA LEU A 20 -5.12 0.89 -7.97
C LEU A 20 -4.03 -0.07 -7.48
N VAL A 21 -4.17 -0.55 -6.24
CA VAL A 21 -3.26 -1.54 -5.65
C VAL A 21 -3.30 -2.85 -6.44
N ASP A 22 -4.49 -3.33 -6.78
CA ASP A 22 -4.69 -4.56 -7.55
C ASP A 22 -4.09 -4.44 -8.95
N TYR A 23 -4.25 -3.28 -9.61
CA TYR A 23 -3.66 -3.02 -10.93
C TYR A 23 -2.13 -3.10 -10.91
N TYR A 24 -1.46 -2.37 -10.02
CA TYR A 24 0.02 -2.37 -9.97
C TYR A 24 0.60 -3.67 -9.43
N SER A 25 -0.02 -4.29 -8.43
CA SER A 25 0.42 -5.58 -7.92
C SER A 25 0.18 -6.71 -8.92
N GLY A 26 -0.88 -6.64 -9.72
CA GLY A 26 -1.15 -7.56 -10.83
C GLY A 26 -0.15 -7.39 -11.96
N TRP A 27 0.12 -6.16 -12.39
CA TRP A 27 1.10 -5.87 -13.44
C TRP A 27 2.50 -6.39 -13.06
N ALA A 28 2.95 -6.14 -11.82
CA ALA A 28 4.22 -6.65 -11.32
C ALA A 28 4.32 -8.19 -11.29
N LYS A 29 3.19 -8.92 -11.24
CA LYS A 29 3.16 -10.39 -11.32
C LYS A 29 3.16 -10.92 -12.75
N VAL A 30 2.52 -10.20 -13.69
CA VAL A 30 2.35 -10.63 -15.08
C VAL A 30 3.58 -10.28 -15.92
N ASP A 31 4.16 -9.10 -15.72
CA ASP A 31 5.35 -8.63 -16.44
C ASP A 31 6.22 -7.78 -15.51
N ALA A 32 7.00 -8.45 -14.67
CA ALA A 32 7.89 -7.82 -13.71
C ALA A 32 8.99 -6.97 -14.36
N ALA A 33 9.30 -7.18 -15.65
CA ALA A 33 10.33 -6.44 -16.37
C ALA A 33 9.82 -5.08 -16.88
N ALA A 34 8.53 -5.00 -17.24
CA ALA A 34 7.90 -3.76 -17.70
C ALA A 34 7.12 -3.00 -16.61
N ALA A 35 6.82 -3.64 -15.48
CA ALA A 35 6.07 -3.03 -14.39
C ALA A 35 6.95 -2.14 -13.48
N PRO A 36 6.40 -1.06 -12.90
CA PRO A 36 7.04 -0.36 -11.79
C PRO A 36 7.33 -1.31 -10.62
N LYS A 37 8.42 -1.07 -9.88
CA LYS A 37 8.74 -1.84 -8.66
C LYS A 37 7.69 -1.61 -7.59
N TYR A 38 6.72 -2.53 -7.50
CA TYR A 38 5.69 -2.51 -6.47
C TYR A 38 6.24 -3.06 -5.16
N ARG A 39 6.16 -2.28 -4.07
CA ARG A 39 6.61 -2.66 -2.72
C ARG A 39 5.47 -2.49 -1.73
N ALA A 40 4.97 -3.60 -1.19
CA ALA A 40 4.01 -3.58 -0.08
C ALA A 40 4.77 -3.58 1.26
N ILE A 41 4.60 -2.54 2.06
CA ILE A 41 5.26 -2.38 3.35
C ILE A 41 4.19 -2.36 4.45
N SER A 42 4.41 -3.11 5.54
CA SER A 42 3.51 -3.06 6.68
C SER A 42 3.60 -1.71 7.40
N GLY A 43 2.46 -1.07 7.64
CA GLY A 43 2.35 0.19 8.38
C GLY A 43 2.17 0.02 9.89
N MET A 44 2.29 -1.19 10.44
CA MET A 44 2.18 -1.45 11.88
C MET A 44 3.55 -1.41 12.54
N GLY A 45 3.65 -0.80 13.73
CA GLY A 45 4.90 -0.65 14.50
C GLY A 45 5.24 0.82 14.76
N SER A 46 6.44 1.07 15.27
CA SER A 46 6.99 2.42 15.43
C SER A 46 7.34 3.06 14.08
N VAL A 47 7.42 4.40 14.07
CA VAL A 47 7.81 5.16 12.88
C VAL A 47 9.20 4.76 12.39
N GLU A 48 10.12 4.50 13.32
CA GLU A 48 11.49 4.04 13.01
C GLU A 48 11.47 2.68 12.30
N GLU A 49 10.67 1.72 12.79
CA GLU A 49 10.50 0.41 12.14
C GLU A 49 9.85 0.50 10.77
N ILE A 50 8.87 1.39 10.59
CA ILE A 50 8.26 1.65 9.28
C ILE A 50 9.30 2.26 8.32
N THR A 51 10.06 3.23 8.80
CA THR A 51 11.10 3.92 8.02
C THR A 51 12.18 2.95 7.55
N ALA A 52 12.66 2.07 8.44
CA ALA A 52 13.63 1.03 8.10
C ALA A 52 13.11 0.10 6.99
N ARG A 53 11.86 -0.37 7.09
CA ARG A 53 11.23 -1.22 6.07
C ARG A 53 11.06 -0.51 4.73
N VAL A 54 10.77 0.80 4.74
CA VAL A 54 10.72 1.60 3.51
C VAL A 54 12.08 1.66 2.83
N PHE A 55 13.14 1.96 3.59
CA PHE A 55 14.49 2.02 3.01
C PHE A 55 14.98 0.65 2.53
N GLU A 56 14.69 -0.43 3.26
CA GLU A 56 14.99 -1.80 2.82
C GLU A 56 14.27 -2.15 1.50
N ALA A 57 13.01 -1.73 1.35
CA ALA A 57 12.26 -1.97 0.12
C ALA A 57 12.73 -1.12 -1.08
N LEU A 58 13.39 0.01 -0.82
CA LEU A 58 13.93 0.92 -1.85
C LEU A 58 15.39 0.62 -2.23
N GLY A 59 16.13 -0.06 -1.35
CA GLY A 59 17.49 -0.52 -1.63
C GLY A 59 17.47 -1.72 -2.56
N ASP A 60 17.89 -1.52 -3.81
CA ASP A 60 18.43 -2.57 -4.67
C ASP A 60 19.93 -2.73 -4.41
#